data_AF-S9X869-F1
#
_entry.id   AF-S9X869-F1
#
_cell.length_a   1.000
_cell.length_b   1.000
_cell.length_c   1.000
_cell.angle_alpha   90.00
_cell.angle_beta   90.00
_cell.angle_gamma   90.00
#
_symmetry.space_group_name_H-M   'P 1'
#
loop_
_entity.id
_entity.type
_entity.pdbx_description
1 polymer ?
#
loop_
_entity_poly.entity_id
_entity_poly.type
_entity_poly.pdbx_seq_one_letter_code
_entity_poly.pdbx_strand_id
1 'polypeptide(L)'
;MEVPLNLYAPIEEVEEDVQVLFAVHKKKDADLGMFDSKMDRVNIELDEYKLQIKQNRQSLHQLPGSTGSVVWKTSINVVPWLIKQPWFANTLSSDVCVLELGSGISGIAGTLLGPRVGKYIATDQKDYLKGLRENLDQNGANVVEVSELDWTNPPSEKEWKDASLDILLLFDCVYNPNLNTHLVSSMASFARFFPDLTCLVGQELRDPETLTDFLLKIQPYYQVFLFNYEQEGFPENMALFLLKPYNHKALMYAALEEAKKCEPTDSAFCVGSVLVQHGEIVSTGYSRELPGNTHAEECAIMKYLSQQPRGSSLKGTVIYSTMEPCSKRLSGKKSCTDQIISQNVSTVVLGSREPDIFVKCEGVDLLKNSGVNVIEELSFQDECLKEAVRGHHSN
;
A
#
# COMPACT_ATOMS: atom_id res chain seq x y z
N MET A 1 -7.18 11.37 -10.43
CA MET A 1 -5.90 11.58 -11.14
C MET A 1 -5.76 10.50 -12.20
N GLU A 2 -5.66 10.87 -13.49
CA GLU A 2 -5.30 9.94 -14.55
C GLU A 2 -3.86 9.46 -14.31
N VAL A 3 -3.67 8.14 -14.32
CA VAL A 3 -2.36 7.52 -14.10
C VAL A 3 -1.45 7.91 -15.27
N PRO A 4 -0.27 8.53 -15.02
CA PRO A 4 0.57 9.01 -16.10
C PRO A 4 1.05 7.87 -16.99
N LEU A 5 1.01 8.08 -18.32
CA LEU A 5 1.49 7.13 -19.35
C LEU A 5 2.98 6.76 -19.23
N ASN A 6 3.71 7.47 -18.37
CA ASN A 6 5.16 7.36 -18.18
C ASN A 6 5.53 6.62 -16.90
N LEU A 7 4.63 5.83 -16.32
CA LEU A 7 5.00 4.88 -15.28
C LEU A 7 5.65 3.66 -15.94
N TYR A 8 6.60 3.04 -15.23
CA TYR A 8 6.96 1.67 -15.55
C TYR A 8 5.76 0.74 -15.32
N ALA A 9 5.89 -0.50 -15.80
CA ALA A 9 4.99 -1.56 -15.36
C ALA A 9 4.93 -1.61 -13.82
N PRO A 10 3.82 -2.10 -13.23
CA PRO A 10 3.76 -2.33 -11.79
C PRO A 10 4.99 -3.09 -11.32
N ILE A 11 5.50 -2.75 -10.13
CA ILE A 11 6.60 -3.49 -9.49
C ILE A 11 6.07 -4.89 -9.18
N GLU A 12 6.65 -5.90 -9.83
CA GLU A 12 6.33 -7.31 -9.64
C GLU A 12 7.44 -8.02 -8.86
N GLU A 13 8.69 -7.66 -9.14
CA GLU A 13 9.90 -8.31 -8.62
C GLU A 13 10.66 -7.34 -7.74
N VAL A 14 10.14 -7.07 -6.54
CA VAL A 14 10.66 -6.00 -5.65
C VAL A 14 12.18 -6.02 -5.51
N GLU A 15 12.77 -7.19 -5.29
CA GLU A 15 14.22 -7.30 -5.10
C GLU A 15 15.00 -6.94 -6.37
N GLU A 16 14.56 -7.42 -7.54
CA GLU A 16 15.21 -7.15 -8.82
C GLU A 16 15.01 -5.68 -9.23
N ASP A 17 13.79 -5.17 -9.11
CA ASP A 17 13.41 -3.81 -9.44
C ASP A 17 14.18 -2.80 -8.57
N VAL A 18 14.31 -3.05 -7.25
CA VAL A 18 15.11 -2.20 -6.35
C VAL A 18 16.60 -2.29 -6.67
N GLN A 19 17.13 -3.47 -7.02
CA GLN A 19 18.54 -3.59 -7.42
C GLN A 19 18.83 -2.77 -8.68
N VAL A 20 17.97 -2.84 -9.70
CA VAL A 20 18.10 -2.05 -10.94
C VAL A 20 18.00 -0.56 -10.62
N LEU A 21 17.00 -0.17 -9.82
CA LEU A 21 16.79 1.21 -9.38
C LEU A 21 18.07 1.81 -8.76
N PHE A 22 18.67 1.10 -7.81
CA PHE A 22 19.88 1.55 -7.14
C PHE A 22 21.11 1.51 -8.05
N ALA A 23 21.24 0.50 -8.90
CA ALA A 23 22.36 0.39 -9.83
C ALA A 23 22.41 1.54 -10.85
N VAL A 24 21.24 2.00 -11.31
CA VAL A 24 21.12 3.03 -12.35
C VAL A 24 21.10 4.44 -11.76
N HIS A 25 20.39 4.66 -10.65
CA HIS A 25 20.03 6.02 -10.20
C HIS A 25 20.69 6.48 -8.90
N LYS A 26 21.29 5.58 -8.11
CA LYS A 26 21.98 5.98 -6.87
C LYS A 26 23.32 6.66 -7.18
N LYS A 27 23.55 7.81 -6.54
CA LYS A 27 24.85 8.48 -6.57
C LYS A 27 25.85 7.80 -5.62
N LYS A 28 27.09 7.64 -6.09
CA LYS A 28 28.18 7.00 -5.33
C LYS A 28 28.60 7.77 -4.06
N ASP A 29 28.54 9.10 -4.10
CA ASP A 29 28.96 10.00 -3.01
C ASP A 29 27.77 10.80 -2.43
N ALA A 30 26.62 10.16 -2.27
CA ALA A 30 25.46 10.80 -1.65
C ALA A 30 25.71 11.07 -0.16
N ASP A 31 25.35 12.26 0.32
CA ASP A 31 25.40 12.60 1.73
C ASP A 31 24.19 12.01 2.48
N LEU A 32 24.03 12.38 3.76
CA LEU A 32 22.96 11.85 4.61
C LEU A 32 21.55 12.25 4.13
N GLY A 33 21.39 13.15 3.16
CA GLY A 33 20.09 13.59 2.65
C GLY A 33 19.51 14.82 3.34
N MET A 34 20.17 15.34 4.37
CA MET A 34 19.82 16.62 4.99
C MET A 34 20.27 17.78 4.09
N PHE A 35 19.42 18.79 3.90
CA PHE A 35 19.68 19.88 2.97
C PHE A 35 20.85 20.80 3.39
N ASP A 36 20.84 21.30 4.63
CA ASP A 36 21.96 22.03 5.21
C ASP A 36 22.22 21.52 6.63
N SER A 37 23.34 20.82 6.81
CA SER A 37 23.73 20.21 8.07
C SER A 37 24.43 21.16 9.05
N LYS A 38 24.63 22.43 8.68
CA LYS A 38 25.48 23.39 9.41
C LYS A 38 24.69 24.52 10.06
N MET A 39 23.49 24.82 9.57
CA MET A 39 22.68 25.96 10.01
C MET A 39 21.42 25.52 10.76
N ASP A 40 21.02 26.26 11.79
CA ASP A 40 19.73 26.05 12.49
C ASP A 40 18.57 26.81 11.82
N ARG A 41 18.88 27.67 10.85
CA ARG A 41 17.92 28.30 9.94
C ARG A 41 18.42 28.15 8.51
N VAL A 42 17.57 27.60 7.67
CA VAL A 42 17.85 27.32 6.26
C VAL A 42 17.00 28.23 5.40
N ASN A 43 17.60 28.89 4.42
CA ASN A 43 16.87 29.61 3.39
C ASN A 43 16.87 28.74 2.13
N ILE A 44 15.68 28.50 1.57
CA ILE A 44 15.49 27.65 0.41
C ILE A 44 14.80 28.48 -0.67
N GLU A 45 15.45 28.63 -1.82
CA GLU A 45 14.86 29.28 -2.99
C GLU A 45 14.40 28.20 -3.96
N LEU A 46 13.09 28.14 -4.22
CA LEU A 46 12.43 27.18 -5.10
C LEU A 46 11.60 27.95 -6.11
N ASP A 47 12.17 28.22 -7.30
CA ASP A 47 11.53 29.05 -8.33
C ASP A 47 11.01 30.39 -7.75
N GLU A 48 9.69 30.60 -7.68
CA GLU A 48 9.08 31.79 -7.08
C GLU A 48 9.00 31.80 -5.54
N TYR A 49 9.23 30.66 -4.87
CA TYR A 49 9.14 30.53 -3.42
C TYR A 49 10.48 30.81 -2.75
N LYS A 50 10.44 31.63 -1.69
CA LYS A 50 11.56 31.87 -0.79
C LYS A 50 11.17 31.44 0.61
N LEU A 51 11.63 30.27 1.01
CA LEU A 51 11.28 29.67 2.28
C LEU A 51 12.39 29.91 3.30
N GLN A 52 12.01 30.19 4.54
CA GLN A 52 12.91 30.13 5.68
C GLN A 52 12.41 29.08 6.66
N ILE A 53 13.24 28.08 6.93
CA ILE A 53 12.89 26.96 7.82
C ILE A 53 13.87 26.93 8.99
N LYS A 54 13.32 26.94 10.19
CA LYS A 54 14.05 26.74 11.43
C LYS A 54 14.13 25.24 11.73
N GLN A 55 15.34 24.72 11.90
CA GLN A 55 15.61 23.33 12.23
C GLN A 55 16.30 23.16 13.58
N ASN A 56 16.08 22.02 14.23
CA ASN A 56 16.70 21.68 15.51
C ASN A 56 17.68 20.53 15.33
N ARG A 57 18.95 20.88 15.15
CA ARG A 57 20.05 19.94 14.89
C ARG A 57 20.54 19.23 16.15
N GLN A 58 20.39 19.86 17.32
CA GLN A 58 20.85 19.27 18.58
C GLN A 58 20.05 18.01 18.92
N SER A 59 18.76 18.01 18.63
CA SER A 59 17.89 16.85 18.82
C SER A 59 18.28 15.66 17.94
N LEU A 60 18.87 15.88 16.76
CA LEU A 60 19.21 14.84 15.78
C LEU A 60 20.17 13.76 16.35
N HIS A 61 21.03 14.14 17.30
CA HIS A 61 22.05 13.28 17.88
C HIS A 61 21.72 12.78 19.29
N GLN A 62 20.64 13.29 19.90
CA GLN A 62 20.35 13.08 21.31
C GLN A 62 19.22 12.06 21.55
N LEU A 63 18.34 11.84 20.58
CA LEU A 63 17.17 10.96 20.73
C LEU A 63 17.04 10.04 19.51
N PRO A 64 16.93 8.71 19.68
CA PRO A 64 16.53 7.82 18.58
C PRO A 64 15.20 8.27 17.96
N GLY A 65 15.12 8.38 16.64
CA GLY A 65 13.91 8.81 15.93
C GLY A 65 13.79 10.33 15.68
N SER A 66 14.79 11.13 16.06
CA SER A 66 14.81 12.60 15.91
C SER A 66 14.91 13.14 14.48
N THR A 67 14.74 12.30 13.46
CA THR A 67 14.90 12.68 12.04
C THR A 67 13.91 13.75 11.59
N GLY A 68 12.76 13.87 12.26
CA GLY A 68 11.76 14.90 11.99
C GLY A 68 12.19 16.34 12.32
N SER A 69 13.34 16.56 12.98
CA SER A 69 13.78 17.88 13.44
C SER A 69 14.63 18.67 12.44
N VAL A 70 14.87 18.14 11.24
CA VAL A 70 15.71 18.73 10.19
C VAL A 70 15.03 18.67 8.82
N VAL A 71 15.56 19.42 7.85
CA VAL A 71 15.02 19.45 6.48
C VAL A 71 15.71 18.42 5.60
N TRP A 72 14.91 17.54 5.00
CA TRP A 72 15.37 16.52 4.06
C TRP A 72 15.25 17.01 2.61
N LYS A 73 16.17 16.56 1.75
CA LYS A 73 16.27 16.98 0.35
C LYS A 73 15.09 16.53 -0.50
N THR A 74 14.39 15.47 -0.13
CA THR A 74 13.34 14.89 -0.96
C THR A 74 12.17 15.84 -1.19
N SER A 75 11.62 16.48 -0.15
CA SER A 75 10.52 17.45 -0.35
C SER A 75 10.99 18.70 -1.11
N ILE A 76 12.25 19.11 -0.95
CA ILE A 76 12.87 20.23 -1.69
C ILE A 76 12.96 19.94 -3.18
N ASN A 77 13.32 18.72 -3.55
CA ASN A 77 13.61 18.37 -4.93
C ASN A 77 12.37 17.83 -5.66
N VAL A 78 11.59 16.97 -5.00
CA VAL A 78 10.47 16.26 -5.64
C VAL A 78 9.23 17.15 -5.75
N VAL A 79 8.89 17.95 -4.74
CA VAL A 79 7.64 18.75 -4.75
C VAL A 79 7.64 19.82 -5.84
N PRO A 80 8.70 20.64 -6.03
CA PRO A 80 8.72 21.62 -7.13
C PRO A 80 8.65 20.95 -8.50
N TRP A 81 9.31 19.80 -8.66
CA TRP A 81 9.21 19.03 -9.89
C TRP A 81 7.78 18.52 -10.13
N LEU A 82 7.12 17.96 -9.09
CA LEU A 82 5.74 17.47 -9.15
C LEU A 82 4.76 18.56 -9.61
N ILE A 83 4.86 19.77 -9.05
CA ILE A 83 3.96 20.89 -9.38
C ILE A 83 4.10 21.32 -10.86
N LYS A 84 5.26 21.09 -11.47
CA LYS A 84 5.48 21.35 -12.90
C LYS A 84 4.88 20.27 -13.81
N GLN A 85 4.50 19.12 -13.25
CA GLN A 85 3.94 18.03 -14.04
C GLN A 85 2.44 18.25 -14.28
N PRO A 86 1.96 18.29 -15.54
CA PRO A 86 0.55 18.54 -15.85
C PRO A 86 -0.41 17.52 -15.20
N TRP A 87 -0.03 16.24 -15.15
CA TRP A 87 -0.87 15.19 -14.56
C TRP A 87 -1.10 15.38 -13.05
N PHE A 88 -0.13 15.96 -12.35
CA PHE A 88 -0.26 16.28 -10.92
C PHE A 88 -0.92 17.64 -10.73
N ALA A 89 -0.42 18.67 -11.40
CA ALA A 89 -0.92 20.04 -11.29
C ALA A 89 -2.42 20.16 -11.61
N ASN A 90 -2.90 19.45 -12.64
CA ASN A 90 -4.30 19.46 -13.03
C ASN A 90 -5.21 18.71 -12.04
N THR A 91 -4.64 17.88 -11.16
CA THR A 91 -5.39 17.22 -10.09
C THR A 91 -5.65 18.16 -8.91
N LEU A 92 -4.81 19.18 -8.70
CA LEU A 92 -4.95 20.09 -7.56
C LEU A 92 -6.13 21.05 -7.77
N SER A 93 -7.13 20.99 -6.89
CA SER A 93 -8.32 21.84 -6.93
C SER A 93 -8.92 22.04 -5.52
N SER A 94 -9.89 22.96 -5.41
CA SER A 94 -10.62 23.22 -4.16
C SER A 94 -11.43 22.04 -3.62
N ASP A 95 -11.60 20.97 -4.41
CA ASP A 95 -12.35 19.77 -3.98
C ASP A 95 -11.42 18.67 -3.46
N VAL A 96 -10.10 18.84 -3.60
CA VAL A 96 -9.10 17.83 -3.22
C VAL A 96 -8.66 17.99 -1.77
N CYS A 97 -8.61 16.88 -1.05
CA CYS A 97 -8.00 16.74 0.26
C CYS A 97 -6.67 15.97 0.17
N VAL A 98 -5.61 16.57 0.72
CA VAL A 98 -4.26 16.02 0.80
C VAL A 98 -3.87 15.76 2.25
N LEU A 99 -3.32 14.58 2.52
CA LEU A 99 -2.67 14.22 3.78
C LEU A 99 -1.19 13.95 3.52
N GLU A 100 -0.32 14.56 4.30
CA GLU A 100 1.12 14.28 4.30
C GLU A 100 1.49 13.54 5.59
N LEU A 101 2.12 12.37 5.45
CA LEU A 101 2.69 11.61 6.57
C LEU A 101 4.16 11.99 6.74
N GLY A 102 4.58 12.20 7.99
CA GLY A 102 5.99 12.44 8.30
C GLY A 102 6.51 13.75 7.72
N SER A 103 5.73 14.84 7.82
CA SER A 103 6.10 16.16 7.28
C SER A 103 7.39 16.73 7.91
N GLY A 104 7.80 16.18 9.05
CA GLY A 104 8.80 16.72 9.95
C GLY A 104 8.42 18.12 10.40
N ILE A 105 9.43 18.90 10.75
CA ILE A 105 9.26 20.33 10.99
C ILE A 105 9.22 21.17 9.68
N SER A 106 9.47 20.57 8.51
CA SER A 106 9.81 21.35 7.30
C SER A 106 8.62 22.11 6.73
N GLY A 107 7.45 21.46 6.61
CA GLY A 107 6.24 22.04 6.02
C GLY A 107 6.36 22.46 4.56
N ILE A 108 7.37 21.98 3.82
CA ILE A 108 7.64 22.42 2.43
C ILE A 108 6.49 22.03 1.50
N ALA A 109 6.08 20.76 1.52
CA ALA A 109 4.99 20.29 0.68
C ALA A 109 3.68 21.02 1.02
N GLY A 110 3.35 21.14 2.31
CA GLY A 110 2.21 21.94 2.76
C GLY A 110 2.26 23.40 2.32
N THR A 111 3.42 24.05 2.33
CA THR A 111 3.57 25.44 1.90
C THR A 111 3.31 25.60 0.40
N LEU A 112 3.85 24.70 -0.42
CA LEU A 112 3.76 24.78 -1.88
C LEU A 112 2.40 24.29 -2.42
N LEU A 113 1.79 23.30 -1.76
CA LEU A 113 0.57 22.62 -2.22
C LEU A 113 -0.69 23.09 -1.50
N GLY A 114 -0.60 23.48 -0.23
CA GLY A 114 -1.76 23.89 0.57
C GLY A 114 -2.64 24.96 -0.09
N PRO A 115 -2.09 26.04 -0.68
CA PRO A 115 -2.88 27.04 -1.39
C PRO A 115 -3.56 26.55 -2.69
N ARG A 116 -3.25 25.34 -3.17
CA ARG A 116 -3.72 24.77 -4.44
C ARG A 116 -4.81 23.72 -4.26
N VAL A 117 -5.15 23.37 -3.01
CA VAL A 117 -6.09 22.30 -2.69
C VAL A 117 -7.18 22.80 -1.73
N GLY A 118 -8.30 22.08 -1.66
CA GLY A 118 -9.39 22.39 -0.73
C GLY A 118 -8.98 22.20 0.73
N LYS A 119 -8.20 21.14 1.00
CA LYS A 119 -7.70 20.83 2.33
C LYS A 119 -6.31 20.19 2.26
N TYR A 120 -5.39 20.67 3.08
CA TYR A 120 -4.07 20.05 3.27
C TYR A 120 -3.82 19.81 4.76
N ILE A 121 -3.52 18.57 5.12
CA ILE A 121 -3.21 18.15 6.49
C ILE A 121 -1.77 17.65 6.52
N ALA A 122 -0.89 18.38 7.21
CA ALA A 122 0.47 17.95 7.49
C ALA A 122 0.51 17.22 8.84
N THR A 123 1.07 16.01 8.86
CA THR A 123 1.09 15.17 10.07
C THR A 123 2.47 14.68 10.44
N ASP A 124 2.69 14.57 11.74
CA ASP A 124 3.88 13.95 12.31
C ASP A 124 3.61 13.58 13.79
N GLN A 125 4.64 13.09 14.48
CA GLN A 125 4.64 12.91 15.92
C GLN A 125 4.48 14.26 16.64
N LYS A 126 3.83 14.21 17.81
CA LYS A 126 3.50 15.37 18.65
C LYS A 126 4.64 16.36 18.86
N ASP A 127 5.85 15.86 19.04
CA ASP A 127 7.03 16.66 19.35
C ASP A 127 7.45 17.60 18.20
N TYR A 128 7.08 17.28 16.95
CA TYR A 128 7.41 18.10 15.78
C TYR A 128 6.34 19.12 15.40
N LEU A 129 5.08 18.90 15.83
CA LEU A 129 3.94 19.72 15.39
C LEU A 129 4.11 21.20 15.70
N LYS A 130 4.72 21.54 16.84
CA LYS A 130 5.01 22.93 17.17
C LYS A 130 6.00 23.56 16.20
N GLY A 131 7.10 22.87 15.89
CA GLY A 131 8.10 23.34 14.94
C GLY A 131 7.56 23.43 13.52
N LEU A 132 6.76 22.44 13.12
CA LEU A 132 6.03 22.43 11.86
C LEU A 132 5.10 23.64 11.72
N ARG A 133 4.25 23.91 12.72
CA ARG A 133 3.36 25.08 12.71
C ARG A 133 4.15 26.40 12.67
N GLU A 134 5.21 26.54 13.46
CA GLU A 134 6.11 27.72 13.43
C GLU A 134 6.66 27.97 12.01
N ASN A 135 7.14 26.92 11.34
CA ASN A 135 7.69 27.03 9.98
C ASN A 135 6.60 27.30 8.93
N LEU A 136 5.42 26.70 9.03
CA LEU A 136 4.30 26.97 8.13
C LEU A 136 3.83 28.43 8.26
N ASP A 137 3.65 28.94 9.48
CA ASP A 137 3.24 30.34 9.74
C ASP A 137 4.27 31.32 9.17
N GLN A 138 5.55 31.05 9.41
CA GLN A 138 6.64 31.88 8.93
C GLN A 138 6.66 32.00 7.40
N ASN A 139 6.21 30.95 6.69
CA ASN A 139 6.18 30.91 5.23
C ASN A 139 4.77 31.19 4.66
N GLY A 140 3.85 31.72 5.46
CA GLY A 140 2.51 32.14 5.02
C GLY A 140 1.54 30.99 4.75
N ALA A 141 1.87 29.75 5.14
CA ALA A 141 1.06 28.55 4.94
C ALA A 141 0.03 28.34 6.06
N ASN A 142 -0.73 29.39 6.39
CA ASN A 142 -1.74 29.37 7.47
C ASN A 142 -2.94 28.45 7.16
N VAL A 143 -3.16 28.14 5.88
CA VAL A 143 -4.25 27.27 5.40
C VAL A 143 -3.99 25.78 5.67
N VAL A 144 -2.74 25.40 5.95
CA VAL A 144 -2.36 24.00 6.23
C VAL A 144 -2.79 23.62 7.63
N GLU A 145 -3.59 22.56 7.76
CA GLU A 145 -3.89 21.94 9.05
C GLU A 145 -2.68 21.13 9.53
N VAL A 146 -2.43 21.15 10.83
CA VAL A 146 -1.36 20.37 11.47
C VAL A 146 -2.01 19.44 12.48
N SER A 147 -1.77 18.13 12.35
CA SER A 147 -2.33 17.13 13.26
C SER A 147 -1.29 16.09 13.66
N GLU A 148 -1.49 15.53 14.86
CA GLU A 148 -0.71 14.37 15.31
C GLU A 148 -1.11 13.14 14.50
N LEU A 149 -0.12 12.38 14.05
CA LEU A 149 -0.29 11.02 13.53
C LEU A 149 0.98 10.22 13.84
N ASP A 150 0.87 9.31 14.80
CA ASP A 150 1.92 8.39 15.17
C ASP A 150 1.67 7.04 14.49
N TRP A 151 2.57 6.61 13.61
CA TRP A 151 2.42 5.37 12.86
C TRP A 151 2.34 4.13 13.74
N THR A 152 2.82 4.19 14.99
CA THR A 152 2.68 3.09 15.95
C THR A 152 1.24 2.88 16.41
N ASN A 153 0.37 3.87 16.17
CA ASN A 153 -1.07 3.85 16.43
C ASN A 153 -1.82 4.10 15.11
N PRO A 154 -2.03 3.06 14.27
CA PRO A 154 -2.63 3.21 12.96
C PRO A 154 -4.03 3.86 13.02
N PRO A 155 -4.41 4.65 11.99
CA PRO A 155 -5.71 5.32 11.92
C PRO A 155 -6.88 4.34 12.04
N SER A 156 -7.89 4.70 12.84
CA SER A 156 -9.09 3.89 12.98
C SER A 156 -10.22 4.33 12.05
N GLU A 157 -11.06 3.38 11.62
CA GLU A 157 -12.24 3.69 10.80
C GLU A 157 -13.18 4.67 11.51
N LYS A 158 -13.28 4.62 12.84
CA LYS A 158 -14.11 5.54 13.62
C LYS A 158 -13.65 6.99 13.51
N GLU A 159 -12.35 7.23 13.44
CA GLU A 159 -11.76 8.57 13.33
C GLU A 159 -11.94 9.13 11.91
N TRP A 160 -11.92 8.27 10.89
CA TRP A 160 -11.88 8.68 9.49
C TRP A 160 -13.17 8.40 8.69
N LYS A 161 -14.21 7.84 9.31
CA LYS A 161 -15.47 7.43 8.63
C LYS A 161 -16.17 8.53 7.82
N ASP A 162 -16.05 9.79 8.25
CA ASP A 162 -16.73 10.94 7.64
C ASP A 162 -15.73 11.85 6.89
N ALA A 163 -14.46 11.45 6.82
CA ALA A 163 -13.42 12.21 6.13
C ALA A 163 -13.43 11.89 4.62
N SER A 164 -12.87 12.81 3.83
CA SER A 164 -12.44 12.54 2.46
C SER A 164 -10.92 12.62 2.39
N LEU A 165 -10.33 11.77 1.56
CA LEU A 165 -8.90 11.82 1.29
C LEU A 165 -8.62 11.35 -0.14
N ASP A 166 -8.02 12.22 -0.94
CA ASP A 166 -7.77 11.97 -2.35
C ASP A 166 -6.30 11.67 -2.62
N ILE A 167 -5.40 12.35 -1.89
CA ILE A 167 -3.95 12.25 -2.07
C ILE A 167 -3.26 12.01 -0.72
N LEU A 168 -2.43 10.98 -0.66
CA LEU A 168 -1.51 10.70 0.43
C LEU A 168 -0.07 10.98 -0.03
N LEU A 169 0.66 11.82 0.69
CA LEU A 169 2.05 12.18 0.38
C LEU A 169 2.99 11.67 1.45
N LEU A 170 4.11 11.09 1.02
CA LEU A 170 5.21 10.66 1.87
C LEU A 170 6.52 11.11 1.22
N PHE A 171 7.34 11.83 1.96
CA PHE A 171 8.66 12.25 1.49
C PHE A 171 9.71 11.79 2.50
N ASP A 172 10.63 10.91 2.08
CA ASP A 172 11.70 10.35 2.92
C ASP A 172 11.23 9.64 4.20
N CYS A 173 10.04 9.04 4.17
CA CYS A 173 9.49 8.27 5.29
C CYS A 173 10.05 6.84 5.40
N VAL A 174 10.72 6.32 4.37
CA VAL A 174 11.29 4.97 4.33
C VAL A 174 12.79 5.05 4.61
N TYR A 175 13.15 5.07 5.90
CA TYR A 175 14.54 5.26 6.35
C TYR A 175 14.95 4.39 7.56
N ASN A 176 13.99 3.81 8.27
CA ASN A 176 14.24 2.95 9.43
C ASN A 176 13.42 1.66 9.27
N PRO A 177 14.06 0.49 9.12
CA PRO A 177 13.34 -0.77 8.89
C PRO A 177 12.42 -1.14 10.06
N ASN A 178 12.71 -0.66 11.27
CA ASN A 178 11.85 -0.89 12.44
C ASN A 178 10.52 -0.12 12.37
N LEU A 179 10.44 0.94 11.56
CA LEU A 179 9.22 1.74 11.39
C LEU A 179 8.39 1.29 10.19
N ASN A 180 8.95 0.55 9.24
CA ASN A 180 8.24 0.12 8.02
C ASN A 180 6.93 -0.59 8.32
N THR A 181 6.91 -1.50 9.31
CA THR A 181 5.68 -2.21 9.70
C THR A 181 4.59 -1.25 10.19
N HIS A 182 4.96 -0.24 10.98
CA HIS A 182 4.03 0.76 11.51
C HIS A 182 3.53 1.70 10.41
N LEU A 183 4.43 2.16 9.53
CA LEU A 183 4.10 2.99 8.39
C LEU A 183 3.14 2.26 7.44
N VAL A 184 3.46 1.03 7.06
CA VAL A 184 2.62 0.18 6.21
C VAL A 184 1.26 -0.07 6.85
N SER A 185 1.20 -0.31 8.16
CA SER A 185 -0.09 -0.50 8.85
C SER A 185 -0.96 0.75 8.81
N SER A 186 -0.36 1.94 8.92
CA SER A 186 -1.07 3.21 8.77
C SER A 186 -1.58 3.40 7.34
N MET A 187 -0.74 3.13 6.33
CA MET A 187 -1.13 3.19 4.92
C MET A 187 -2.23 2.18 4.60
N ALA A 188 -2.13 0.93 5.05
CA ALA A 188 -3.15 -0.10 4.86
C ALA A 188 -4.52 0.32 5.43
N SER A 189 -4.53 1.05 6.54
CA SER A 189 -5.76 1.63 7.10
C SER A 189 -6.38 2.64 6.14
N PHE A 190 -5.57 3.55 5.58
CA PHE A 190 -6.05 4.50 4.56
C PHE A 190 -6.52 3.82 3.27
N ALA A 191 -5.84 2.77 2.80
CA ALA A 191 -6.28 1.97 1.66
C ALA A 191 -7.69 1.40 1.87
N ARG A 192 -7.98 0.92 3.08
CA ARG A 192 -9.29 0.38 3.46
C ARG A 192 -10.37 1.46 3.50
N PHE A 193 -10.05 2.67 3.96
CA PHE A 193 -11.03 3.74 4.12
C PHE A 193 -11.29 4.48 2.80
N PHE A 194 -10.27 4.58 1.95
CA PHE A 194 -10.26 5.40 0.74
C PHE A 194 -9.81 4.58 -0.47
N PRO A 195 -10.72 3.82 -1.12
CA PRO A 195 -10.36 2.92 -2.22
C PRO A 195 -9.91 3.66 -3.50
N ASP A 196 -10.24 4.94 -3.65
CA ASP A 196 -9.81 5.77 -4.79
C ASP A 196 -8.57 6.61 -4.48
N LEU A 197 -7.98 6.43 -3.28
CA LEU A 197 -6.81 7.16 -2.82
C LEU A 197 -5.67 7.05 -3.82
N THR A 198 -4.95 8.15 -4.02
CA THR A 198 -3.67 8.12 -4.69
C THR A 198 -2.54 8.44 -3.74
N CYS A 199 -1.57 7.54 -3.64
CA CYS A 199 -0.42 7.74 -2.78
C CYS A 199 0.84 8.03 -3.61
N LEU A 200 1.61 9.04 -3.21
CA LEU A 200 2.92 9.36 -3.78
C LEU A 200 3.99 9.23 -2.69
N VAL A 201 4.98 8.37 -2.94
CA VAL A 201 6.13 8.17 -2.06
C VAL A 201 7.37 8.69 -2.78
N GLY A 202 7.85 9.87 -2.39
CA GLY A 202 9.16 10.38 -2.79
C GLY A 202 10.21 9.87 -1.81
N GLN A 203 11.31 9.34 -2.32
CA GLN A 203 12.35 8.72 -1.49
C GLN A 203 13.74 8.97 -2.07
N GLU A 204 14.68 9.40 -1.24
CA GLU A 204 16.08 9.40 -1.64
C GLU A 204 16.66 7.98 -1.59
N LEU A 205 17.45 7.64 -2.61
CA LEU A 205 18.08 6.32 -2.77
C LEU A 205 19.28 6.15 -1.82
N ARG A 206 18.99 5.84 -0.56
CA ARG A 206 20.00 5.67 0.51
C ARG A 206 20.29 4.21 0.79
N ASP A 207 19.29 3.44 1.17
CA ASP A 207 19.43 2.05 1.58
C ASP A 207 18.47 1.13 0.81
N PRO A 208 18.98 0.20 -0.02
CA PRO A 208 18.12 -0.67 -0.80
C PRO A 208 17.36 -1.67 0.07
N GLU A 209 17.93 -2.14 1.18
CA GLU A 209 17.30 -3.15 2.04
C GLU A 209 16.04 -2.59 2.72
N THR A 210 16.12 -1.37 3.29
CA THR A 210 14.96 -0.71 3.91
C THR A 210 13.86 -0.41 2.89
N LEU A 211 14.21 -0.04 1.65
CA LEU A 211 13.23 0.17 0.59
C LEU A 211 12.58 -1.13 0.14
N THR A 212 13.36 -2.19 -0.06
CA THR A 212 12.86 -3.53 -0.39
C THR A 212 11.89 -4.03 0.68
N ASP A 213 12.26 -3.91 1.96
CA ASP A 213 11.39 -4.30 3.09
C ASP A 213 10.05 -3.53 3.08
N PHE A 214 10.07 -2.22 2.81
CA PHE A 214 8.86 -1.43 2.67
C PHE A 214 7.99 -1.90 1.49
N LEU A 215 8.60 -2.07 0.32
CA LEU A 215 7.89 -2.44 -0.90
C LEU A 215 7.27 -3.85 -0.81
N LEU A 216 7.97 -4.82 -0.24
CA LEU A 216 7.43 -6.16 0.02
C LEU A 216 6.23 -6.11 0.98
N LYS A 217 6.28 -5.26 2.02
CA LYS A 217 5.21 -5.14 3.02
C LYS A 217 3.99 -4.36 2.51
N ILE A 218 4.16 -3.41 1.60
CA ILE A 218 3.07 -2.56 1.10
C ILE A 218 2.31 -3.21 -0.08
N GLN A 219 2.97 -4.06 -0.86
CA GLN A 219 2.41 -4.74 -2.04
C GLN A 219 1.10 -5.51 -1.80
N PRO A 220 0.82 -6.10 -0.62
CA PRO A 220 -0.48 -6.73 -0.36
C PRO A 220 -1.66 -5.76 -0.36
N TYR A 221 -1.41 -4.47 -0.08
CA TYR A 221 -2.45 -3.44 0.09
C TYR A 221 -2.51 -2.46 -1.07
N TYR A 222 -1.38 -2.28 -1.79
CA TYR A 222 -1.26 -1.35 -2.89
C TYR A 222 -0.62 -2.00 -4.11
N GLN A 223 -1.15 -1.69 -5.28
CA GLN A 223 -0.39 -1.79 -6.52
C GLN A 223 0.62 -0.65 -6.57
N VAL A 224 1.90 -1.00 -6.78
CA VAL A 224 3.01 -0.05 -6.75
C VAL A 224 3.57 0.15 -8.15
N PHE A 225 3.77 1.41 -8.53
CA PHE A 225 4.39 1.79 -9.80
C PHE A 225 5.59 2.70 -9.51
N LEU A 226 6.69 2.46 -10.22
CA LEU A 226 7.84 3.35 -10.23
C LEU A 226 7.69 4.36 -11.37
N PHE A 227 7.91 5.64 -11.08
CA PHE A 227 7.95 6.67 -12.13
C PHE A 227 9.20 6.54 -13.00
N ASN A 228 9.04 6.76 -14.31
CA ASN A 228 10.16 6.74 -15.24
C ASN A 228 11.11 7.93 -15.03
N TYR A 229 12.39 7.60 -14.78
CA TYR A 229 13.51 8.51 -14.57
C TYR A 229 13.93 9.32 -15.80
N GLU A 230 13.52 8.90 -16.99
CA GLU A 230 13.86 9.57 -18.25
C GLU A 230 13.07 10.87 -18.46
N GLN A 231 12.17 11.24 -17.55
CA GLN A 231 11.51 12.53 -17.60
C GLN A 231 12.50 13.67 -17.35
N GLU A 232 12.47 14.64 -18.26
CA GLU A 232 13.33 15.81 -18.20
C GLU A 232 13.19 16.52 -16.85
N GLY A 233 14.33 16.71 -16.17
CA GLY A 233 14.42 17.45 -14.92
C GLY A 233 14.00 16.70 -13.66
N PHE A 234 13.72 15.39 -13.70
CA PHE A 234 13.52 14.63 -12.46
C PHE A 234 14.79 14.65 -11.59
N PRO A 235 14.69 14.87 -10.26
CA PRO A 235 15.87 14.98 -9.41
C PRO A 235 16.72 13.71 -9.36
N GLU A 236 18.04 13.87 -9.48
CA GLU A 236 18.98 12.76 -9.34
C GLU A 236 18.97 12.19 -7.90
N ASN A 237 19.35 10.91 -7.75
CA ASN A 237 19.38 10.19 -6.47
C ASN A 237 18.02 10.06 -5.74
N MET A 238 16.92 10.37 -6.41
CA MET A 238 15.57 10.25 -5.86
C MET A 238 14.79 9.14 -6.55
N ALA A 239 13.73 8.65 -5.95
CA ALA A 239 12.72 7.80 -6.54
C ALA A 239 11.34 8.37 -6.22
N LEU A 240 10.39 8.18 -7.13
CA LEU A 240 9.00 8.52 -6.90
C LEU A 240 8.16 7.28 -7.23
N PHE A 241 7.36 6.84 -6.26
CA PHE A 241 6.43 5.74 -6.42
C PHE A 241 5.00 6.26 -6.42
N LEU A 242 4.18 5.77 -7.35
CA LEU A 242 2.73 5.89 -7.32
C LEU A 242 2.14 4.62 -6.74
N LEU A 243 1.31 4.75 -5.72
CA LEU A 243 0.65 3.64 -5.06
C LEU A 243 -0.87 3.78 -5.21
N LYS A 244 -1.52 2.71 -5.66
CA LYS A 244 -2.98 2.60 -5.80
C LYS A 244 -3.50 1.47 -4.91
N PRO A 245 -4.41 1.75 -3.97
CA PRO A 245 -4.89 0.73 -3.04
C PRO A 245 -5.71 -0.33 -3.78
N TYR A 246 -5.64 -1.57 -3.32
CA TYR A 246 -6.61 -2.58 -3.72
C TYR A 246 -7.93 -2.35 -2.98
N ASN A 247 -9.05 -2.40 -3.70
CA ASN A 247 -10.37 -2.41 -3.07
C ASN A 247 -10.72 -3.83 -2.61
N HIS A 248 -10.10 -4.27 -1.51
CA HIS A 248 -10.30 -5.62 -0.97
C HIS A 248 -11.77 -5.93 -0.68
N LYS A 249 -12.56 -4.94 -0.23
CA LYS A 249 -14.00 -5.11 0.02
C LYS A 249 -14.76 -5.43 -1.26
N ALA A 250 -14.55 -4.67 -2.34
CA ALA A 250 -15.20 -4.92 -3.63
C ALA A 250 -14.81 -6.29 -4.23
N LEU A 251 -13.54 -6.67 -4.10
CA LEU A 251 -13.02 -7.96 -4.58
C LEU A 251 -13.55 -9.14 -3.75
N MET A 252 -13.71 -8.96 -2.43
CA MET A 252 -14.36 -9.95 -1.56
C MET A 252 -15.85 -10.09 -1.88
N TYR A 253 -16.56 -8.99 -2.17
CA TYR A 253 -17.94 -9.06 -2.67
C TYR A 253 -18.02 -9.84 -3.99
N ALA A 254 -17.08 -9.64 -4.92
CA ALA A 254 -17.03 -10.42 -6.16
C ALA A 254 -16.85 -11.92 -5.87
N ALA A 255 -15.98 -12.29 -4.92
CA ALA A 255 -15.84 -13.68 -4.47
C ALA A 255 -17.14 -14.24 -3.86
N LEU A 256 -17.87 -13.44 -3.08
CA LEU A 256 -19.19 -13.81 -2.54
C LEU A 256 -20.23 -14.04 -3.65
N GLU A 257 -20.23 -13.23 -4.71
CA GLU A 257 -21.11 -13.45 -5.87
C GLU A 257 -20.79 -14.76 -6.59
N GLU A 258 -19.52 -15.18 -6.64
CA GLU A 258 -19.16 -16.51 -7.13
C GLU A 258 -19.68 -17.61 -6.19
N ALA A 259 -19.53 -17.44 -4.87
CA ALA A 259 -20.02 -18.42 -3.88
C ALA A 259 -21.52 -18.69 -4.04
N LYS A 260 -22.32 -17.65 -4.32
CA LYS A 260 -23.77 -17.75 -4.53
C LYS A 260 -24.16 -18.64 -5.71
N LYS A 261 -23.28 -18.87 -6.68
CA LYS A 261 -23.51 -19.74 -7.85
C LYS A 261 -23.40 -21.23 -7.52
N CYS A 262 -22.86 -21.60 -6.36
CA CYS A 262 -22.72 -23.00 -5.94
C CYS A 262 -24.08 -23.69 -5.80
N GLU A 263 -24.23 -24.89 -6.37
CA GLU A 263 -25.31 -25.78 -5.95
C GLU A 263 -25.04 -26.26 -4.50
N PRO A 264 -25.94 -26.00 -3.53
CA PRO A 264 -25.71 -26.36 -2.14
C PRO A 264 -25.80 -27.87 -1.89
N THR A 265 -24.96 -28.39 -1.00
CA THR A 265 -25.02 -29.79 -0.53
C THR A 265 -24.83 -29.83 0.99
N ASP A 266 -25.17 -30.96 1.60
CA ASP A 266 -25.03 -31.21 3.05
C ASP A 266 -23.60 -31.57 3.49
N SER A 267 -22.72 -31.82 2.53
CA SER A 267 -21.41 -32.46 2.72
C SER A 267 -20.23 -31.59 2.25
N ALA A 268 -20.50 -30.39 1.73
CA ALA A 268 -19.48 -29.45 1.29
C ALA A 268 -19.96 -28.00 1.31
N PHE A 269 -19.05 -27.09 1.68
CA PHE A 269 -19.35 -25.66 1.70
C PHE A 269 -19.54 -25.05 0.29
N CYS A 270 -20.32 -23.97 0.24
CA CYS A 270 -20.42 -23.07 -0.91
C CYS A 270 -19.33 -21.99 -0.79
N VAL A 271 -18.24 -22.14 -1.53
CA VAL A 271 -17.10 -21.21 -1.50
C VAL A 271 -16.99 -20.52 -2.84
N GLY A 272 -16.64 -19.25 -2.84
CA GLY A 272 -16.30 -18.49 -4.03
C GLY A 272 -14.89 -17.92 -3.92
N SER A 273 -14.26 -17.74 -5.07
CA SER A 273 -12.91 -17.20 -5.16
C SER A 273 -12.74 -16.37 -6.43
N VAL A 274 -11.95 -15.31 -6.34
CA VAL A 274 -11.49 -14.55 -7.51
C VAL A 274 -9.98 -14.42 -7.47
N LEU A 275 -9.36 -14.56 -8.64
CA LEU A 275 -7.94 -14.36 -8.88
C LEU A 275 -7.76 -12.99 -9.52
N VAL A 276 -6.91 -12.17 -8.92
CA VAL A 276 -6.68 -10.78 -9.31
C VAL A 276 -5.23 -10.59 -9.70
N GLN A 277 -5.01 -9.89 -10.81
CA GLN A 277 -3.70 -9.45 -11.26
C GLN A 277 -3.80 -7.98 -11.64
N HIS A 278 -2.85 -7.16 -11.18
CA HIS A 278 -2.83 -5.71 -11.45
C HIS A 278 -4.12 -4.96 -11.10
N GLY A 279 -4.82 -5.40 -10.06
CA GLY A 279 -6.09 -4.82 -9.62
C GLY A 279 -7.32 -5.33 -10.37
N GLU A 280 -7.14 -6.13 -11.44
CA GLU A 280 -8.21 -6.65 -12.28
C GLU A 280 -8.49 -8.13 -12.00
N ILE A 281 -9.76 -8.53 -12.05
CA ILE A 281 -10.15 -9.94 -11.93
C ILE A 281 -9.79 -10.66 -13.23
N VAL A 282 -8.83 -11.59 -13.15
CA VAL A 282 -8.36 -12.38 -14.32
C VAL A 282 -8.98 -13.77 -14.37
N SER A 283 -9.52 -14.26 -13.27
CA SER A 283 -10.27 -15.53 -13.21
C SER A 283 -11.16 -15.57 -11.98
N THR A 284 -12.20 -16.39 -12.03
CA THR A 284 -13.13 -16.61 -10.92
C THR A 284 -13.27 -18.10 -10.64
N GLY A 285 -13.84 -18.48 -9.51
CA GLY A 285 -14.09 -19.87 -9.20
C GLY A 285 -15.14 -20.02 -8.11
N TYR A 286 -15.92 -21.09 -8.17
CA TYR A 286 -16.80 -21.49 -7.07
C TYR A 286 -16.77 -22.99 -6.86
N SER A 287 -17.12 -23.45 -5.65
CA SER A 287 -17.12 -24.88 -5.32
C SER A 287 -17.95 -25.67 -6.32
N ARG A 288 -17.38 -26.76 -6.84
CA ARG A 288 -18.01 -27.66 -7.82
C ARG A 288 -18.37 -27.00 -9.17
N GLU A 289 -17.75 -25.88 -9.51
CA GLU A 289 -17.89 -25.29 -10.85
C GLU A 289 -17.38 -26.25 -11.95
N LEU A 290 -16.22 -26.87 -11.72
CA LEU A 290 -15.61 -27.82 -12.64
C LEU A 290 -15.94 -29.27 -12.24
N PRO A 291 -16.01 -30.21 -13.21
CA PRO A 291 -16.38 -31.59 -12.92
C PRO A 291 -15.62 -32.25 -11.76
N GLY A 292 -16.37 -32.92 -10.89
CA GLY A 292 -15.84 -33.62 -9.71
C GLY A 292 -15.83 -32.74 -8.46
N ASN A 293 -15.18 -33.23 -7.39
CA ASN A 293 -15.07 -32.50 -6.13
C ASN A 293 -13.94 -31.46 -6.22
N THR A 294 -14.24 -30.29 -6.79
CA THR A 294 -13.32 -29.16 -6.98
C THR A 294 -13.67 -28.02 -6.04
N HIS A 295 -12.66 -27.31 -5.53
CA HIS A 295 -12.86 -26.13 -4.68
C HIS A 295 -12.78 -24.84 -5.50
N ALA A 296 -13.27 -23.74 -4.94
CA ALA A 296 -13.30 -22.44 -5.60
C ALA A 296 -11.91 -21.97 -6.07
N GLU A 297 -10.90 -22.04 -5.21
CA GLU A 297 -9.53 -21.61 -5.54
C GLU A 297 -8.93 -22.48 -6.65
N GLU A 298 -9.14 -23.81 -6.57
CA GLU A 298 -8.70 -24.76 -7.61
C GLU A 298 -9.34 -24.43 -8.97
N CYS A 299 -10.65 -24.12 -8.99
CA CYS A 299 -11.35 -23.75 -10.22
C CYS A 299 -10.78 -22.46 -10.82
N ALA A 300 -10.58 -21.42 -10.01
CA ALA A 300 -10.02 -20.14 -10.45
C ALA A 300 -8.62 -20.30 -11.04
N ILE A 301 -7.74 -21.02 -10.32
CA ILE A 301 -6.36 -21.31 -10.74
C ILE A 301 -6.33 -22.11 -12.04
N MET A 302 -7.09 -23.21 -12.12
CA MET A 302 -7.09 -24.08 -13.30
C MET A 302 -7.59 -23.36 -14.55
N LYS A 303 -8.69 -22.59 -14.43
CA LYS A 303 -9.23 -21.82 -15.56
C LYS A 303 -8.20 -20.81 -16.06
N TYR A 304 -7.56 -20.07 -15.16
CA TYR A 304 -6.52 -19.11 -15.54
C TYR A 304 -5.35 -19.79 -16.25
N LEU A 305 -4.72 -20.79 -15.61
CA LEU A 305 -3.54 -21.47 -16.15
C LEU A 305 -3.82 -22.18 -17.48
N SER A 306 -5.06 -22.63 -17.73
CA SER A 306 -5.44 -23.24 -19.01
C SER A 306 -5.35 -22.28 -20.21
N GLN A 307 -5.38 -20.97 -19.94
CA GLN A 307 -5.28 -19.90 -20.94
C GLN A 307 -3.86 -19.34 -21.06
N GLN A 308 -2.94 -19.78 -20.20
CA GLN A 308 -1.58 -19.28 -20.13
C GLN A 308 -0.58 -20.22 -20.82
N PRO A 309 0.61 -19.72 -21.23
CA PRO A 309 1.70 -20.57 -21.67
C PRO A 309 2.04 -21.67 -20.65
N ARG A 310 2.51 -22.82 -21.14
CA ARG A 310 2.95 -23.90 -20.25
C ARG A 310 4.12 -23.43 -19.39
N GLY A 311 4.03 -23.65 -18.09
CA GLY A 311 5.05 -23.23 -17.13
C GLY A 311 4.82 -21.85 -16.52
N SER A 312 3.74 -21.15 -16.90
CA SER A 312 3.33 -19.92 -16.21
C SER A 312 3.05 -20.20 -14.74
N SER A 313 3.41 -19.24 -13.89
CA SER A 313 3.09 -19.22 -12.47
C SER A 313 2.07 -18.13 -12.16
N LEU A 314 1.59 -18.09 -10.92
CA LEU A 314 0.68 -17.08 -10.38
C LEU A 314 1.41 -16.00 -9.58
N LYS A 315 2.71 -15.81 -9.84
CA LYS A 315 3.50 -14.76 -9.21
C LYS A 315 2.90 -13.38 -9.49
N GLY A 316 2.86 -12.53 -8.46
CA GLY A 316 2.27 -11.19 -8.53
C GLY A 316 0.74 -11.16 -8.45
N THR A 317 0.07 -12.32 -8.31
CA THR A 317 -1.39 -12.39 -8.20
C THR A 317 -1.88 -12.43 -6.76
N VAL A 318 -3.13 -12.02 -6.57
CA VAL A 318 -3.86 -12.07 -5.31
C VAL A 318 -5.07 -12.99 -5.46
N ILE A 319 -5.25 -13.93 -4.54
CA ILE A 319 -6.47 -14.74 -4.45
C ILE A 319 -7.36 -14.19 -3.35
N TYR A 320 -8.61 -13.86 -3.69
CA TYR A 320 -9.66 -13.61 -2.73
C TYR A 320 -10.47 -14.89 -2.59
N SER A 321 -10.66 -15.39 -1.37
CA SER A 321 -11.50 -16.56 -1.09
C SER A 321 -12.49 -16.22 0.00
N THR A 322 -13.75 -16.61 -0.17
CA THR A 322 -14.76 -16.38 0.86
C THR A 322 -14.49 -17.19 2.13
N MET A 323 -13.61 -18.19 2.07
CA MET A 323 -13.20 -18.99 3.21
C MET A 323 -11.71 -19.30 3.17
N GLU A 324 -11.12 -19.64 4.31
CA GLU A 324 -9.75 -20.10 4.42
C GLU A 324 -9.47 -21.26 3.44
N PRO A 325 -8.43 -21.13 2.59
CA PRO A 325 -8.03 -22.22 1.71
C PRO A 325 -7.70 -23.48 2.51
N CYS A 326 -8.29 -24.62 2.12
CA CYS A 326 -8.13 -25.84 2.90
C CYS A 326 -6.66 -26.31 2.95
N SER A 327 -6.20 -26.73 4.14
CA SER A 327 -4.87 -27.34 4.35
C SER A 327 -4.83 -28.83 3.96
N LYS A 328 -5.98 -29.51 3.98
CA LYS A 328 -6.10 -30.93 3.66
C LYS A 328 -7.43 -31.23 2.96
N ARG A 329 -7.43 -32.22 2.07
CA ARG A 329 -8.64 -32.69 1.37
C ARG A 329 -8.93 -34.14 1.68
N LEU A 330 -10.19 -34.45 1.99
CA LEU A 330 -10.67 -35.83 2.18
C LEU A 330 -10.59 -36.66 0.90
N SER A 331 -10.67 -36.02 -0.27
CA SER A 331 -10.56 -36.67 -1.58
C SER A 331 -9.14 -37.17 -1.90
N GLY A 332 -8.12 -36.78 -1.13
CA GLY A 332 -6.71 -37.08 -1.41
C GLY A 332 -6.07 -36.22 -2.50
N LYS A 333 -6.82 -35.30 -3.14
CA LYS A 333 -6.25 -34.30 -4.05
C LYS A 333 -5.32 -33.34 -3.30
N LYS A 334 -4.41 -32.71 -4.03
CA LYS A 334 -3.60 -31.57 -3.54
C LYS A 334 -4.51 -30.49 -2.94
N SER A 335 -4.17 -29.99 -1.76
CA SER A 335 -4.97 -29.00 -1.02
C SER A 335 -4.97 -27.64 -1.72
N CYS A 336 -5.91 -26.75 -1.38
CA CYS A 336 -5.91 -25.39 -1.95
C CYS A 336 -4.64 -24.65 -1.51
N THR A 337 -4.27 -24.75 -0.23
CA THR A 337 -3.03 -24.17 0.30
C THR A 337 -1.79 -24.64 -0.46
N ASP A 338 -1.64 -25.95 -0.69
CA ASP A 338 -0.48 -26.47 -1.42
C ASP A 338 -0.47 -26.02 -2.89
N GLN A 339 -1.64 -25.88 -3.52
CA GLN A 339 -1.75 -25.37 -4.89
C GLN A 339 -1.27 -23.92 -4.94
N ILE A 340 -1.79 -23.06 -4.07
CA ILE A 340 -1.44 -21.64 -3.94
C ILE A 340 0.08 -21.47 -3.76
N ILE A 341 0.67 -22.21 -2.82
CA ILE A 341 2.11 -22.18 -2.56
C ILE A 341 2.89 -22.61 -3.81
N SER A 342 2.51 -23.74 -4.42
CA SER A 342 3.26 -24.25 -5.58
C SER A 342 3.18 -23.40 -6.84
N GLN A 343 2.18 -22.53 -6.92
CA GLN A 343 2.00 -21.61 -8.04
C GLN A 343 2.60 -20.22 -7.75
N ASN A 344 3.24 -20.02 -6.60
CA ASN A 344 3.84 -18.74 -6.16
C ASN A 344 2.84 -17.58 -6.11
N VAL A 345 1.60 -17.82 -5.68
CA VAL A 345 0.64 -16.73 -5.42
C VAL A 345 1.20 -15.81 -4.34
N SER A 346 1.16 -14.50 -4.58
CA SER A 346 1.79 -13.51 -3.69
C SER A 346 0.98 -13.24 -2.43
N THR A 347 -0.35 -13.17 -2.57
CA THR A 347 -1.24 -12.79 -1.47
C THR A 347 -2.55 -13.59 -1.51
N VAL A 348 -3.05 -13.97 -0.34
CA VAL A 348 -4.40 -14.49 -0.14
C VAL A 348 -5.18 -13.54 0.77
N VAL A 349 -6.36 -13.14 0.35
CA VAL A 349 -7.32 -12.37 1.15
C VAL A 349 -8.51 -13.28 1.44
N LEU A 350 -8.83 -13.51 2.72
CA LEU A 350 -9.92 -14.40 3.12
C LEU A 350 -11.01 -13.68 3.90
N GLY A 351 -12.27 -14.01 3.61
CA GLY A 351 -13.44 -13.40 4.26
C GLY A 351 -13.81 -14.07 5.59
N SER A 352 -13.54 -15.37 5.74
CA SER A 352 -13.75 -16.12 6.98
C SER A 352 -12.69 -17.20 7.14
N ARG A 353 -12.29 -17.48 8.37
CA ARG A 353 -11.60 -18.75 8.70
C ARG A 353 -12.57 -19.92 8.52
N GLU A 354 -12.04 -21.09 8.18
CA GLU A 354 -12.86 -22.30 8.08
C GLU A 354 -13.25 -22.74 9.50
N PRO A 355 -14.56 -22.88 9.83
CA PRO A 355 -14.98 -23.37 11.13
C PRO A 355 -14.63 -24.86 11.27
N ASP A 356 -14.38 -25.32 12.51
CA ASP A 356 -14.04 -26.72 12.86
C ASP A 356 -15.23 -27.70 12.68
N ILE A 357 -15.87 -27.70 11.51
CA ILE A 357 -17.04 -28.54 11.19
C ILE A 357 -16.59 -29.83 10.48
N PHE A 358 -15.58 -29.75 9.59
CA PHE A 358 -15.13 -30.90 8.79
C PHE A 358 -13.69 -31.34 9.11
N VAL A 359 -12.77 -30.39 9.23
CA VAL A 359 -11.36 -30.61 9.53
C VAL A 359 -10.85 -29.38 10.28
N LYS A 360 -9.90 -29.57 11.20
CA LYS A 360 -9.15 -28.44 11.75
C LYS A 360 -8.26 -27.86 10.65
N CYS A 361 -8.63 -26.71 10.11
CA CYS A 361 -7.87 -26.06 9.04
C CYS A 361 -6.63 -25.37 9.59
N GLU A 362 -5.53 -25.46 8.85
CA GLU A 362 -4.24 -24.82 9.16
C GLU A 362 -3.74 -24.02 7.94
N GLY A 363 -4.66 -23.62 7.05
CA GLY A 363 -4.36 -23.03 5.76
C GLY A 363 -3.66 -21.69 5.90
N VAL A 364 -4.16 -20.82 6.79
CA VAL A 364 -3.57 -19.51 7.08
C VAL A 364 -2.11 -19.64 7.53
N ASP A 365 -1.84 -20.54 8.48
CA ASP A 365 -0.51 -20.69 9.07
C ASP A 365 0.48 -21.27 8.05
N LEU A 366 0.06 -22.26 7.27
CA LEU A 366 0.87 -22.85 6.20
C LEU A 366 1.21 -21.84 5.09
N LEU A 367 0.25 -20.99 4.70
CA LEU A 367 0.47 -19.93 3.73
C LEU A 367 1.49 -18.91 4.23
N LYS A 368 1.29 -18.38 5.45
CA LYS A 368 2.20 -17.42 6.09
C LYS A 368 3.61 -17.99 6.23
N ASN A 369 3.75 -19.24 6.70
CA ASN A 369 5.03 -19.92 6.85
C ASN A 369 5.76 -20.19 5.52
N SER A 370 5.03 -20.19 4.41
CA SER A 370 5.58 -20.36 3.05
C SER A 370 5.86 -19.03 2.35
N GLY A 371 5.74 -17.89 3.04
CA GLY A 371 5.99 -16.56 2.50
C GLY A 371 4.83 -15.96 1.70
N VAL A 372 3.64 -16.58 1.72
CA VAL A 372 2.44 -15.99 1.12
C VAL A 372 1.84 -14.99 2.10
N ASN A 373 1.58 -13.76 1.63
CA ASN A 373 0.90 -12.76 2.45
C ASN A 373 -0.55 -13.18 2.67
N VAL A 374 -1.04 -13.10 3.91
CA VAL A 374 -2.43 -13.42 4.23
C VAL A 374 -3.11 -12.25 4.91
N ILE A 375 -4.16 -11.73 4.30
CA ILE A 375 -5.04 -10.68 4.84
C ILE A 375 -6.37 -11.31 5.22
N GLU A 376 -6.80 -11.07 6.46
CA GLU A 376 -8.07 -11.57 6.98
C GLU A 376 -9.09 -10.42 6.99
N GLU A 377 -9.94 -10.35 5.98
CA GLU A 377 -10.98 -9.31 5.83
C GLU A 377 -12.26 -9.75 6.55
N LEU A 378 -12.13 -9.91 7.87
CA LEU A 378 -13.16 -10.50 8.73
C LEU A 378 -14.42 -9.65 8.89
N SER A 379 -14.46 -8.45 8.31
CA SER A 379 -15.73 -7.70 8.20
C SER A 379 -16.79 -8.45 7.38
N PHE A 380 -16.37 -9.44 6.57
CA PHE A 380 -17.26 -10.31 5.78
C PHE A 380 -17.52 -11.67 6.43
N GLN A 381 -16.98 -11.94 7.62
CA GLN A 381 -17.01 -13.28 8.22
C GLN A 381 -18.43 -13.85 8.30
N ASP A 382 -19.39 -13.08 8.80
CA ASP A 382 -20.77 -13.53 8.95
C ASP A 382 -21.45 -13.80 7.60
N GLU A 383 -21.21 -12.95 6.59
CA GLU A 383 -21.77 -13.13 5.25
C GLU A 383 -21.16 -14.36 4.55
N CYS A 384 -19.84 -14.51 4.65
CA CYS A 384 -19.11 -15.66 4.12
C CYS A 384 -19.54 -16.98 4.77
N LEU A 385 -19.68 -17.02 6.10
CA LEU A 385 -20.13 -18.22 6.81
C LEU A 385 -21.57 -18.57 6.46
N LYS A 386 -22.47 -17.58 6.43
CA LYS A 386 -23.88 -17.78 6.05
C LYS A 386 -24.00 -18.39 4.66
N GLU A 387 -23.23 -17.87 3.71
CA GLU A 387 -23.22 -18.39 2.35
C GLU A 387 -22.61 -19.80 2.28
N ALA A 388 -21.48 -20.01 2.97
CA ALA A 388 -20.80 -21.29 3.02
C ALA A 388 -21.71 -22.43 3.49
N VAL A 389 -22.56 -22.17 4.49
CA VAL A 389 -23.39 -23.20 5.13
C VAL A 389 -24.78 -23.39 4.50
N ARG A 390 -25.07 -22.77 3.35
CA ARG A 390 -26.42 -22.77 2.74
C ARG A 390 -27.06 -24.14 2.53
N GLY A 391 -26.26 -25.20 2.38
CA GLY A 391 -26.73 -26.59 2.24
C GLY A 391 -26.76 -27.40 3.55
N HIS A 392 -26.30 -26.84 4.67
CA HIS A 392 -26.27 -27.52 5.97
C HIS A 392 -27.50 -27.14 6.78
N HIS A 393 -28.35 -28.12 7.09
CA HIS A 393 -29.47 -27.90 7.99
C HIS A 393 -28.95 -27.81 9.43
N SER A 394 -29.34 -26.75 10.13
CA SER A 394 -29.16 -26.64 11.57
C SER A 394 -29.93 -27.78 12.24
N ASN A 395 -29.23 -28.75 12.83
CA ASN A 395 -29.84 -29.68 13.76
C ASN A 395 -29.95 -29.06 15.15
#